data_AF-A0A7I4A7P3-F1
#
_entry.id   AF-A0A7I4A7P3-F1
#
_cell.length_a   1.000
_cell.length_b   1.000
_cell.length_c   1.000
_cell.angle_alpha   90.00
_cell.angle_beta   90.00
_cell.angle_gamma   90.00
#
_symmetry.space_group_name_H-M   'P 1'
#
loop_
_entity.id
_entity.type
_entity.pdbx_description
1 polymer ?
#
loop_
_entity_poly.entity_id
_entity_poly.type
_entity_poly.pdbx_seq_one_letter_code
_entity_poly.pdbx_strand_id
1 'polypeptide(L)'
;MRENRTSLIPQYSSVPKQSHHDVKDGARVISRTLRNENDLLRYQLNDIIAREKNQRIELQRLRDHRDVEVASLVQAATQHLKGEVEQMKFLLQSTSAQLLQALAEKEKAVNDSHDTMRTVEELKHNAEVNETCIMEQLRGLKELLSKTSGTVTALADSVEGFQRHVLPTFKPSGTNVTKLTRNLPSKPGVTELMTSELERLEAGITLLRVIVDAKNDTLVLIRGKLKQENEDLKTELQLARDRETRTSISDRKPNNATAVANDDMVHEKTVLRQELQSLQNLYCAEVKQLKAKLKYQEEEGVAESNRFCEIQHECKVLQSRIESLEAAKDMLEVNLKDETSARSQLVSQVFNLRKENEKLKTELETLKLNQKFLVRQPRSGGRIPVEKMDLMNTVNQLLLEMNKLKSDKVTLEEEIKTVRRCQMRDQMTRTVTARDVAMAASNKVGDGEIAGKLASTRLNQLALGITYGPCSASQLALTDGDPNQNATLMNVQSDSNAMEASEETREDAKCK
;
A
#
# COMPACT_ATOMS: atom_id res chain seq x y z
N MET A 1 36.90 -2.57 129.92
CA MET A 1 38.11 -3.33 129.50
C MET A 1 39.02 -2.33 128.79
N ARG A 2 39.65 -1.36 129.46
CA ARG A 2 40.88 -1.40 130.29
C ARG A 2 42.07 -2.06 129.58
N GLU A 3 43.08 -1.22 129.32
CA GLU A 3 44.55 -1.41 129.35
C GLU A 3 45.14 -0.46 128.28
N ASN A 4 45.73 0.72 128.56
CA ASN A 4 46.66 1.16 129.60
C ASN A 4 47.90 0.28 129.74
N ARG A 5 48.92 0.59 128.92
CA ARG A 5 50.34 0.39 129.27
C ARG A 5 51.16 1.61 128.90
N THR A 6 51.36 2.45 129.91
CA THR A 6 52.48 3.39 130.06
C THR A 6 53.69 2.63 130.59
N SER A 7 54.86 2.86 129.99
CA SER A 7 56.22 2.79 130.58
C SER A 7 57.22 2.75 129.41
N LEU A 8 58.37 3.42 129.35
CA LEU A 8 59.21 4.10 130.32
C LEU A 8 60.15 4.98 129.47
N ILE A 9 60.32 6.24 129.85
CA ILE A 9 61.34 7.14 129.31
C ILE A 9 62.68 6.77 129.98
N PRO A 10 63.79 6.79 129.24
CA PRO A 10 65.02 7.36 129.78
C PRO A 10 65.42 8.63 129.01
N GLN A 11 65.46 9.74 129.73
CA GLN A 11 66.17 10.96 129.35
C GLN A 11 67.68 10.71 129.49
N TYR A 12 68.46 11.31 128.59
CA TYR A 12 69.86 11.75 128.60
C TYR A 12 70.29 11.64 127.12
N SER A 13 70.73 12.66 126.39
CA SER A 13 71.67 13.72 126.76
C SER A 13 71.56 14.95 125.85
N SER A 14 71.83 16.08 126.48
CA SER A 14 72.26 17.38 125.98
C SER A 14 73.02 17.49 124.63
N VAL A 15 72.50 18.39 123.77
CA VAL A 15 73.19 19.47 123.00
C VAL A 15 74.06 19.01 121.80
N PRO A 16 73.91 19.57 120.56
CA PRO A 16 74.02 21.01 120.29
C PRO A 16 73.00 21.66 119.35
N LYS A 17 72.72 22.93 119.63
CA LYS A 17 72.09 23.88 118.70
C LYS A 17 73.04 24.10 117.51
N GLN A 18 72.93 23.28 116.47
CA GLN A 18 73.53 23.56 115.16
C GLN A 18 72.50 24.23 114.25
N SER A 19 72.94 25.32 113.63
CA SER A 19 72.30 26.16 112.60
C SER A 19 70.96 25.67 112.02
N HIS A 20 69.86 26.02 112.68
CA HIS A 20 68.50 25.91 112.11
C HIS A 20 68.25 26.86 110.91
N HIS A 21 69.25 27.65 110.46
CA HIS A 21 69.10 28.62 109.38
C HIS A 21 69.31 27.99 107.99
N ASP A 22 70.39 27.23 107.77
CA ASP A 22 70.72 26.69 106.43
C ASP A 22 69.74 25.62 105.93
N VAL A 23 69.22 24.76 106.80
CA VAL A 23 68.20 23.76 106.44
C VAL A 23 66.85 24.42 106.16
N LYS A 24 66.51 25.52 106.84
CA LYS A 24 65.28 26.27 106.59
C LYS A 24 65.35 27.05 105.27
N ASP A 25 66.53 27.54 104.90
CA ASP A 25 66.71 28.27 103.65
C ASP A 25 66.73 27.33 102.44
N GLY A 26 67.34 26.14 102.53
CA GLY A 26 67.21 25.08 101.52
C GLY A 26 65.76 24.62 101.32
N ALA A 27 65.02 24.37 102.40
CA ALA A 27 63.61 24.00 102.34
C ALA A 27 62.72 25.11 101.73
N ARG A 28 63.03 26.38 101.98
CA ARG A 28 62.35 27.54 101.38
C ARG A 28 62.61 27.66 99.88
N VAL A 29 63.85 27.45 99.44
CA VAL A 29 64.21 27.47 98.01
C VAL A 29 63.49 26.35 97.27
N ILE A 30 63.53 25.12 97.78
CA ILE A 30 62.82 23.98 97.17
C ILE A 30 61.30 24.25 97.11
N SER A 31 60.72 24.77 98.19
CA SER A 31 59.29 25.11 98.21
C SER A 31 58.92 26.20 97.20
N ARG A 32 59.81 27.16 96.95
CA ARG A 32 59.63 28.21 95.94
C ARG A 32 59.77 27.66 94.53
N THR A 33 60.77 26.82 94.27
CA THR A 33 60.97 26.17 92.96
C THR A 33 59.80 25.26 92.60
N LEU A 34 59.34 24.41 93.54
CA LEU A 34 58.17 23.56 93.32
C LEU A 34 56.90 24.37 93.07
N ARG A 35 56.74 25.52 93.73
CA ARG A 35 55.61 26.42 93.48
C ARG A 35 55.68 27.01 92.08
N ASN A 36 56.84 27.53 91.68
CA ASN A 36 57.05 28.10 90.35
C ASN A 36 56.86 27.04 89.24
N GLU A 37 57.31 25.81 89.47
CA GLU A 37 57.10 24.69 88.54
C GLU A 37 55.63 24.29 88.48
N ASN A 38 54.92 24.27 89.62
CA ASN A 38 53.47 24.03 89.64
C ASN A 38 52.70 25.12 88.88
N ASP A 39 53.09 26.39 89.03
CA ASP A 39 52.50 27.51 88.31
C ASP A 39 52.77 27.43 86.81
N LEU A 40 53.99 27.04 86.41
CA LEU A 40 54.34 26.80 85.01
C LEU A 40 53.54 25.63 84.41
N LEU A 41 53.40 24.52 85.14
CA LEU A 41 52.60 23.37 84.71
C LEU A 41 51.12 23.72 84.60
N ARG A 42 50.59 24.55 85.52
CA ARG A 42 49.21 25.07 85.42
C ARG A 42 49.03 25.93 84.18
N TYR A 43 49.99 26.81 83.88
CA TYR A 43 49.95 27.63 82.67
C TYR A 43 49.99 26.76 81.40
N GLN A 44 50.92 25.81 81.33
CA GLN A 44 51.02 24.87 80.20
C GLN A 44 49.76 24.01 80.04
N LEU A 45 49.17 23.54 81.13
CA LEU A 45 47.92 22.79 81.12
C LEU A 45 46.76 23.65 80.61
N ASN A 46 46.64 24.89 81.08
CA ASN A 46 45.62 25.83 80.60
C ASN A 46 45.79 26.14 79.10
N ASP A 47 47.02 26.29 78.61
CA ASP A 47 47.31 26.48 77.19
C ASP A 47 46.93 25.25 76.34
N ILE A 48 47.14 24.04 76.87
CA ILE A 48 46.70 22.80 76.21
C ILE A 48 45.18 22.73 76.18
N ILE A 49 44.51 23.00 77.30
CA ILE A 49 43.04 23.01 77.39
C ILE A 49 42.44 24.05 76.44
N ALA A 50 43.03 25.25 76.35
CA ALA A 50 42.58 26.29 75.44
C ALA A 50 42.74 25.88 73.97
N ARG A 51 43.88 25.27 73.61
CA ARG A 51 44.11 24.73 72.26
C ARG A 51 43.12 23.62 71.92
N GLU A 52 42.88 22.69 72.83
CA GLU A 52 41.90 21.61 72.64
C GLU A 52 40.48 22.16 72.47
N LYS A 53 40.08 23.14 73.29
CA LYS A 53 38.77 23.81 73.17
C LYS A 53 38.61 24.48 71.80
N ASN A 54 39.64 25.18 71.32
CA ASN A 54 39.61 25.81 70.01
C ASN A 54 39.53 24.78 68.87
N GLN A 55 40.27 23.67 68.96
CA GLN A 55 40.19 22.58 67.99
C GLN A 55 38.79 21.93 67.97
N ARG A 56 38.15 21.74 69.13
CA ARG A 56 36.78 21.23 69.20
C ARG A 56 35.77 22.19 68.56
N ILE A 57 35.91 23.49 68.79
CA ILE A 57 35.06 24.52 68.17
C ILE A 57 35.25 24.50 66.65
N GLU A 58 36.49 24.42 66.17
CA GLU A 58 36.78 24.41 64.74
C GLU A 58 36.26 23.13 64.06
N LEU A 59 36.41 21.97 64.69
CA LEU A 59 35.81 20.73 64.21
C LEU A 59 34.28 20.82 64.15
N GLN A 60 33.64 21.50 65.11
CA GLN A 60 32.20 21.71 65.06
C GLN A 60 31.81 22.61 63.88
N ARG A 61 32.52 23.72 63.66
CA ARG A 61 32.29 24.59 62.51
C ARG A 61 32.45 23.88 61.17
N LEU A 62 33.47 23.03 61.03
CA LEU A 62 33.68 22.24 59.82
C LEU A 62 32.58 21.21 59.60
N ARG A 63 32.06 20.60 60.67
CA ARG A 63 30.89 19.70 60.58
C ARG A 63 29.64 20.45 60.15
N ASP A 64 29.35 21.59 60.79
CA ASP A 64 28.18 22.41 60.46
C ASP A 64 28.24 22.89 59.01
N HIS A 65 29.41 23.32 58.54
CA HIS A 65 29.60 23.74 57.15
C HIS A 65 29.37 22.60 56.16
N ARG A 66 29.96 21.43 56.41
CA ARG A 66 29.77 20.23 55.59
C ARG A 66 28.30 19.81 55.54
N ASP A 67 27.62 19.85 56.68
CA ASP A 67 26.21 19.43 56.75
C ASP A 67 25.30 20.40 55.96
N VAL A 68 25.62 21.71 55.93
CA VAL A 68 24.96 22.69 55.06
C VAL A 68 25.23 22.41 53.57
N GLU A 69 26.48 22.14 53.18
CA GLU A 69 26.82 21.81 51.80
C GLU A 69 26.11 20.54 51.32
N VAL A 70 26.13 19.48 52.15
CA VAL A 70 25.43 18.23 51.86
C VAL A 70 23.93 18.45 51.75
N ALA A 71 23.32 19.22 52.66
CA ALA A 71 21.90 19.55 52.60
C ALA A 71 21.55 20.32 51.31
N SER A 72 22.39 21.28 50.91
CA SER A 72 22.21 22.04 49.67
C SER A 72 22.31 21.15 48.43
N LEU A 73 23.29 20.25 48.37
CA LEU A 73 23.46 19.32 47.25
C LEU A 73 22.28 18.34 47.16
N VAL A 74 21.85 17.79 48.29
CA VAL A 74 20.67 16.91 48.34
C VAL A 74 19.41 17.64 47.91
N GLN A 75 19.22 18.88 48.36
CA GLN A 75 18.08 19.70 47.96
C GLN A 75 18.08 19.99 46.46
N ALA A 76 19.23 20.39 45.89
CA ALA A 76 19.37 20.65 44.46
C ALA A 76 19.09 19.39 43.62
N ALA A 77 19.66 18.24 44.00
CA ALA A 77 19.42 16.96 43.34
C ALA A 77 17.94 16.54 43.42
N THR A 78 17.30 16.75 44.58
CA THR A 78 15.88 16.44 44.79
C THR A 78 14.98 17.32 43.92
N GLN A 79 15.28 18.62 43.82
CA GLN A 79 14.52 19.55 42.97
C GLN A 79 14.69 19.23 41.49
N HIS A 80 15.90 18.89 41.05
CA HIS A 80 16.16 18.46 39.67
C HIS A 80 15.34 17.21 39.33
N LEU A 81 15.43 16.16 40.16
CA LEU A 81 14.70 14.92 39.96
C LEU A 81 13.18 15.15 39.96
N LYS A 82 12.68 16.04 40.82
CA LYS A 82 11.26 16.41 40.84
C LYS A 82 10.83 17.07 39.52
N GLY A 83 11.65 17.96 38.97
CA GLY A 83 11.41 18.59 37.68
C GLY A 83 11.37 17.58 36.53
N GLU A 84 12.33 16.64 36.49
CA GLU A 84 12.35 15.56 35.49
C GLU A 84 11.12 14.65 35.58
N VAL A 85 10.69 14.31 36.81
CA VAL A 85 9.48 13.51 37.03
C VAL A 85 8.23 14.25 36.56
N GLU A 86 8.10 15.54 36.84
CA GLU A 86 6.98 16.36 36.37
C GLU A 86 6.97 16.48 34.83
N GLN A 87 8.14 16.64 34.20
CA GLN A 87 8.27 16.65 32.75
C GLN A 87 7.88 15.30 32.13
N MET A 88 8.37 14.18 32.68
CA MET A 88 7.98 12.85 32.22
C MET A 88 6.48 12.59 32.41
N LYS A 89 5.89 13.06 33.52
CA LYS A 89 4.45 12.97 33.76
C LYS A 89 3.65 13.73 32.71
N PHE A 90 4.09 14.93 32.33
CA PHE A 90 3.43 15.73 31.29
C PHE A 90 3.52 15.04 29.92
N LEU A 91 4.69 14.53 29.54
CA LEU A 91 4.86 13.78 28.30
C LEU A 91 4.00 12.52 28.26
N LEU A 92 3.94 11.77 29.38
CA LEU A 92 3.11 10.58 29.49
C LEU A 92 1.61 10.91 29.40
N GLN A 93 1.15 11.99 30.03
CA GLN A 93 -0.25 12.43 29.93
C GLN A 93 -0.60 12.85 28.50
N SER A 94 0.27 13.61 27.84
CA SER A 94 0.08 14.05 26.46
C SER A 94 0.01 12.86 25.49
N THR A 95 0.98 11.95 25.57
CA THR A 95 1.01 10.74 24.74
C THR A 95 -0.17 9.81 25.03
N SER A 96 -0.59 9.67 26.29
CA SER A 96 -1.78 8.91 26.65
C SER A 96 -3.06 9.52 26.05
N ALA A 97 -3.18 10.85 26.03
CA ALA A 97 -4.33 11.53 25.42
C ALA A 97 -4.35 11.34 23.90
N GLN A 98 -3.20 11.46 23.23
CA GLN A 98 -3.05 11.22 21.80
C GLN A 98 -3.41 9.76 21.43
N LEU A 99 -2.99 8.78 22.25
CA LEU A 99 -3.34 7.38 22.03
C LEU A 99 -4.85 7.13 22.15
N LEU A 100 -5.51 7.73 23.15
CA LEU A 100 -6.96 7.63 23.30
C LEU A 100 -7.70 8.24 22.10
N GLN A 101 -7.22 9.37 21.59
CA GLN A 101 -7.77 9.98 20.39
C GLN A 101 -7.58 9.09 19.15
N ALA A 102 -6.39 8.54 18.94
CA ALA A 102 -6.10 7.63 17.83
C ALA A 102 -6.96 6.35 17.88
N LEU A 103 -7.23 5.83 19.09
CA LEU A 103 -8.14 4.69 19.28
C LEU A 103 -9.59 5.05 18.92
N ALA A 104 -10.07 6.23 19.32
CA ALA A 104 -11.40 6.70 18.96
C ALA A 104 -11.55 6.94 17.45
N GLU A 105 -10.53 7.51 16.80
CA GLU A 105 -10.50 7.70 15.34
C GLU A 105 -10.48 6.36 14.60
N LYS A 106 -9.72 5.37 15.11
CA LYS A 106 -9.72 4.01 14.57
C LYS A 106 -11.09 3.35 14.70
N GLU A 107 -11.75 3.46 15.85
CA GLU A 107 -13.09 2.89 16.06
C GLU A 107 -14.11 3.52 15.10
N LYS A 108 -14.06 4.84 14.94
CA LYS A 108 -14.88 5.54 13.95
C LYS A 108 -14.62 5.03 12.52
N ALA A 109 -13.36 4.92 12.12
CA ALA A 109 -13.00 4.42 10.78
C ALA A 109 -13.47 2.98 10.53
N VAL A 110 -13.43 2.13 11.57
CA VAL A 110 -13.96 0.76 11.50
C VAL A 110 -15.47 0.76 11.31
N ASN A 111 -16.20 1.62 12.03
CA ASN A 111 -17.65 1.75 11.87
C ASN A 111 -18.02 2.26 10.47
N ASP A 112 -17.35 3.32 10.00
CA ASP A 112 -17.53 3.86 8.64
C ASP A 112 -17.22 2.79 7.56
N SER A 113 -16.20 1.95 7.79
CA SER A 113 -15.88 0.83 6.90
C SER A 113 -16.95 -0.27 6.91
N HIS A 114 -17.57 -0.56 8.05
CA HIS A 114 -18.65 -1.55 8.12
C HIS A 114 -19.92 -1.03 7.43
N ASP A 115 -20.23 0.25 7.58
CA ASP A 115 -21.38 0.86 6.93
C ASP A 115 -21.19 0.93 5.41
N THR A 116 -20.01 1.32 4.93
CA THR A 116 -19.70 1.29 3.49
C THR A 116 -19.74 -0.14 2.94
N MET A 117 -19.21 -1.14 3.66
CA MET A 117 -19.31 -2.55 3.27
C MET A 117 -20.78 -3.01 3.15
N ARG A 118 -21.63 -2.66 4.12
CA ARG A 118 -23.08 -2.96 4.07
C ARG A 118 -23.73 -2.35 2.82
N THR A 119 -23.44 -1.08 2.51
CA THR A 119 -23.99 -0.42 1.31
C THR A 119 -23.52 -1.09 0.02
N VAL A 120 -22.28 -1.57 -0.04
CA VAL A 120 -21.75 -2.29 -1.20
C VAL A 120 -22.43 -3.66 -1.35
N GLU A 121 -22.68 -4.38 -0.25
CA GLU A 121 -23.42 -5.63 -0.27
C GLU A 121 -24.87 -5.44 -0.75
N GLU A 122 -25.55 -4.38 -0.29
CA GLU A 122 -26.89 -4.02 -0.76
C GLU A 122 -26.92 -3.67 -2.26
N LEU A 123 -25.96 -2.87 -2.73
CA LEU A 123 -25.82 -2.54 -4.15
C LEU A 123 -25.52 -3.77 -5.00
N LYS A 124 -24.67 -4.67 -4.51
CA LYS A 124 -24.36 -5.94 -5.17
C LYS A 124 -25.60 -6.81 -5.29
N HIS A 125 -26.38 -6.96 -4.20
CA HIS A 125 -27.62 -7.73 -4.24
C HIS A 125 -28.64 -7.13 -5.22
N ASN A 126 -28.79 -5.80 -5.23
CA ASN A 126 -29.66 -5.11 -6.18
C ASN A 126 -29.20 -5.30 -7.63
N ALA A 127 -27.89 -5.31 -7.88
CA ALA A 127 -27.32 -5.57 -9.20
C ALA A 127 -27.59 -7.03 -9.64
N GLU A 128 -27.43 -8.02 -8.75
CA GLU A 128 -27.75 -9.43 -9.02
C GLU A 128 -29.25 -9.62 -9.32
N VAL A 129 -30.13 -8.96 -8.57
CA VAL A 129 -31.59 -8.99 -8.83
C VAL A 129 -31.92 -8.33 -10.18
N ASN A 130 -31.27 -7.21 -10.52
CA ASN A 130 -31.47 -6.57 -11.83
C ASN A 130 -30.94 -7.44 -12.99
N GLU A 131 -29.78 -8.08 -12.83
CA GLU A 131 -29.21 -8.97 -13.83
C GLU A 131 -30.11 -10.18 -14.10
N THR A 132 -30.61 -10.81 -13.04
CA THR A 132 -31.57 -11.93 -13.16
C THR A 132 -32.87 -11.49 -13.85
N CYS A 133 -33.40 -10.30 -13.52
CA CYS A 133 -34.57 -9.74 -14.20
C CYS A 133 -34.31 -9.49 -15.70
N ILE A 134 -33.16 -8.93 -16.06
CA ILE A 134 -32.80 -8.70 -17.47
C ILE A 134 -32.63 -10.02 -18.22
N MET A 135 -32.00 -11.03 -17.61
CA MET A 135 -31.88 -12.36 -18.20
C MET A 135 -33.25 -13.03 -18.41
N GLU A 136 -34.19 -12.87 -17.48
CA GLU A 136 -35.58 -13.33 -17.63
C GLU A 136 -36.24 -12.70 -18.87
N GLN A 137 -36.11 -11.38 -19.02
CA GLN A 137 -36.65 -10.63 -20.16
C GLN A 137 -36.01 -11.04 -21.49
N LEU A 138 -34.69 -11.21 -21.53
CA LEU A 138 -33.97 -11.67 -22.72
C LEU A 138 -34.40 -13.09 -23.13
N ARG A 139 -34.59 -13.98 -22.15
CA ARG A 139 -35.11 -15.33 -22.40
C ARG A 139 -36.53 -15.27 -22.98
N GLY A 140 -37.40 -14.43 -22.42
CA GLY A 140 -38.74 -14.20 -22.96
C GLY A 140 -38.72 -13.68 -24.41
N LEU A 141 -37.88 -12.69 -24.70
CA LEU A 141 -37.71 -12.17 -26.07
C LEU A 141 -37.18 -13.22 -27.05
N LYS A 142 -36.23 -14.06 -26.62
CA LYS A 142 -35.68 -15.14 -27.43
C LYS A 142 -36.76 -16.17 -27.79
N GLU A 143 -37.56 -16.59 -26.80
CA GLU A 143 -38.67 -17.52 -27.04
C GLU A 143 -39.71 -16.95 -28.00
N LEU A 144 -40.02 -15.66 -27.84
CA LEU A 144 -40.96 -14.94 -28.71
C LEU A 144 -40.42 -14.85 -30.15
N LEU A 145 -39.15 -14.49 -30.32
CA LEU A 145 -38.51 -14.46 -31.63
C LEU A 145 -38.53 -15.83 -32.32
N SER A 146 -38.26 -16.91 -31.58
CA SER A 146 -38.35 -18.27 -32.10
C SER A 146 -39.77 -18.64 -32.54
N LYS A 147 -40.79 -18.28 -31.76
CA LYS A 147 -42.21 -18.50 -32.13
C LYS A 147 -42.60 -17.74 -33.39
N THR A 148 -42.31 -16.44 -33.46
CA THR A 148 -42.64 -15.61 -34.62
C THR A 148 -41.89 -16.05 -35.87
N SER A 149 -40.61 -16.44 -35.75
CA SER A 149 -39.85 -17.00 -36.87
C SER A 149 -40.51 -18.27 -37.41
N GLY A 150 -40.96 -19.18 -36.54
CA GLY A 150 -41.66 -20.40 -36.95
C GLY A 150 -42.95 -20.12 -37.72
N THR A 151 -43.78 -19.18 -37.23
CA THR A 151 -45.02 -18.79 -37.91
C THR A 151 -44.77 -18.11 -39.26
N VAL A 152 -43.74 -17.28 -39.38
CA VAL A 152 -43.39 -16.63 -40.65
C VAL A 152 -42.89 -17.64 -41.68
N THR A 153 -42.10 -18.63 -41.26
CA THR A 153 -41.66 -19.72 -42.15
C THR A 153 -42.85 -20.56 -42.63
N ALA A 154 -43.75 -20.97 -41.73
CA ALA A 154 -44.95 -21.71 -42.10
C ALA A 154 -45.86 -20.93 -43.08
N LEU A 155 -46.01 -19.63 -42.85
CA LEU A 155 -46.74 -18.75 -43.75
C LEU A 155 -46.08 -18.65 -45.13
N ALA A 156 -44.76 -18.49 -45.18
CA ALA A 156 -44.01 -18.45 -46.44
C ALA A 156 -44.19 -19.75 -47.25
N ASP A 157 -44.11 -20.90 -46.59
CA ASP A 157 -44.34 -22.21 -47.20
C ASP A 157 -45.79 -22.36 -47.71
N SER A 158 -46.77 -21.85 -46.96
CA SER A 158 -48.19 -21.86 -47.34
C SER A 158 -48.46 -20.97 -48.58
N VAL A 159 -47.86 -19.77 -48.62
CA VAL A 159 -47.90 -18.88 -49.79
C VAL A 159 -47.27 -19.55 -51.00
N GLU A 160 -46.09 -20.14 -50.85
CA GLU A 160 -45.41 -20.83 -51.95
C GLU A 160 -46.23 -22.03 -52.46
N GLY A 161 -46.79 -22.83 -51.55
CA GLY A 161 -47.68 -23.93 -51.89
C GLY A 161 -48.94 -23.47 -52.62
N PHE A 162 -49.55 -22.35 -52.21
CA PHE A 162 -50.67 -21.76 -52.92
C PHE A 162 -50.27 -21.25 -54.31
N GLN A 163 -49.12 -20.57 -54.44
CA GLN A 163 -48.64 -20.10 -55.75
C GLN A 163 -48.41 -21.24 -56.73
N ARG A 164 -47.79 -22.34 -56.31
CA ARG A 164 -47.61 -23.54 -57.15
C ARG A 164 -48.94 -24.16 -57.56
N HIS A 165 -49.94 -24.11 -56.68
CA HIS A 165 -51.29 -24.63 -56.94
C HIS A 165 -52.05 -23.82 -57.99
N VAL A 166 -51.99 -22.49 -57.91
CA VAL A 166 -52.68 -21.60 -58.86
C VAL A 166 -51.92 -21.46 -60.19
N LEU A 167 -50.58 -21.42 -60.15
CA LEU A 167 -49.72 -21.17 -61.30
C LEU A 167 -48.57 -22.20 -61.37
N PRO A 168 -48.82 -23.44 -61.82
CA PRO A 168 -47.85 -24.55 -61.76
C PRO A 168 -46.57 -24.32 -62.56
N THR A 169 -46.59 -23.44 -63.56
CA THR A 169 -45.44 -23.12 -64.42
C THR A 169 -44.70 -21.85 -63.99
N PHE A 170 -45.19 -21.16 -62.96
CA PHE A 170 -44.57 -19.94 -62.46
C PHE A 170 -43.43 -20.28 -61.50
N LYS A 171 -42.21 -19.82 -61.80
CA LYS A 171 -41.05 -19.92 -60.91
C LYS A 171 -40.93 -18.62 -60.12
N PRO A 172 -41.24 -18.59 -58.82
CA PRO A 172 -41.09 -17.38 -58.04
C PRO A 172 -39.61 -17.03 -57.87
N SER A 173 -39.28 -15.76 -58.04
CA SER A 173 -37.97 -15.19 -57.68
C SER A 173 -37.80 -15.31 -56.17
N GLY A 174 -36.85 -16.12 -55.70
CA GLY A 174 -36.68 -16.45 -54.28
C GLY A 174 -36.72 -15.22 -53.38
N THR A 175 -37.71 -15.17 -52.50
CA THR A 175 -37.86 -14.11 -51.49
C THR A 175 -36.99 -14.49 -50.30
N ASN A 176 -35.86 -13.83 -50.13
CA ASN A 176 -34.99 -14.02 -48.97
C ASN A 176 -35.65 -13.42 -47.72
N VAL A 177 -36.40 -14.25 -46.98
CA VAL A 177 -37.08 -13.91 -45.71
C VAL A 177 -36.08 -13.48 -44.60
N THR A 178 -34.80 -13.76 -44.78
CA THR A 178 -33.71 -13.46 -43.83
C THR A 178 -33.40 -11.98 -43.62
N LYS A 179 -34.01 -11.04 -44.36
CA LYS A 179 -33.75 -9.59 -44.22
C LYS A 179 -34.79 -8.81 -43.40
N LEU A 180 -35.87 -9.44 -42.93
CA LEU A 180 -36.97 -8.71 -42.28
C LEU A 180 -36.79 -8.43 -40.78
N THR A 181 -35.75 -8.95 -40.12
CA THR A 181 -35.60 -8.90 -38.66
C THR A 181 -34.89 -7.67 -38.09
N ARG A 182 -34.61 -6.63 -38.89
CA ARG A 182 -33.68 -5.58 -38.43
C ARG A 182 -34.28 -4.50 -37.54
N ASN A 183 -35.60 -4.30 -37.47
CA ASN A 183 -36.18 -3.21 -36.67
C ASN A 183 -37.49 -3.66 -36.01
N LEU A 184 -37.45 -4.07 -34.73
CA LEU A 184 -38.65 -4.27 -33.92
C LEU A 184 -38.65 -3.32 -32.71
N PRO A 185 -39.68 -2.48 -32.53
CA PRO A 185 -39.81 -1.65 -31.34
C PRO A 185 -40.25 -2.50 -30.13
N SER A 186 -39.57 -2.28 -29.00
CA SER A 186 -39.68 -2.98 -27.72
C SER A 186 -40.93 -2.59 -26.91
N LYS A 187 -42.14 -2.76 -27.46
CA LYS A 187 -43.38 -2.58 -26.68
C LYS A 187 -44.08 -3.92 -26.41
N PRO A 188 -44.38 -4.26 -25.14
CA PRO A 188 -44.86 -5.58 -24.71
C PRO A 188 -46.30 -5.97 -25.12
N GLY A 189 -46.91 -5.30 -26.10
CA GLY A 189 -48.25 -5.63 -26.63
C GLY A 189 -48.34 -5.70 -28.15
N VAL A 190 -47.27 -5.37 -28.88
CA VAL A 190 -47.26 -5.38 -30.36
C VAL A 190 -47.04 -6.80 -30.91
N THR A 191 -46.43 -7.67 -30.10
CA THR A 191 -46.02 -9.02 -30.45
C THR A 191 -47.19 -10.01 -30.51
N GLU A 192 -48.11 -9.98 -29.55
CA GLU A 192 -49.33 -10.82 -29.58
C GLU A 192 -50.25 -10.44 -30.74
N LEU A 193 -50.30 -9.15 -31.05
CA LEU A 193 -51.02 -8.64 -32.22
C LEU A 193 -50.38 -9.14 -33.52
N MET A 194 -49.06 -9.14 -33.63
CA MET A 194 -48.36 -9.69 -34.81
C MET A 194 -48.59 -11.18 -35.01
N THR A 195 -48.55 -12.00 -33.95
CA THR A 195 -48.82 -13.44 -34.08
C THR A 195 -50.26 -13.70 -34.51
N SER A 196 -51.23 -12.96 -33.96
CA SER A 196 -52.64 -13.07 -34.35
C SER A 196 -52.90 -12.61 -35.81
N GLU A 197 -52.22 -11.56 -36.26
CA GLU A 197 -52.27 -11.11 -37.66
C GLU A 197 -51.68 -12.16 -38.62
N LEU A 198 -50.58 -12.82 -38.24
CA LEU A 198 -49.95 -13.88 -39.04
C LEU A 198 -50.84 -15.12 -39.16
N GLU A 199 -51.43 -15.59 -38.06
CA GLU A 199 -52.39 -16.70 -38.05
C GLU A 199 -53.62 -16.40 -38.91
N ARG A 200 -54.11 -15.16 -38.86
CA ARG A 200 -55.23 -14.71 -39.70
C ARG A 200 -54.86 -14.71 -41.19
N LEU A 201 -53.64 -14.32 -41.53
CA LEU A 201 -53.15 -14.34 -42.90
C LEU A 201 -53.03 -15.78 -43.42
N GLU A 202 -52.54 -16.70 -42.59
CA GLU A 202 -52.47 -18.13 -42.90
C GLU A 202 -53.85 -18.71 -43.19
N ALA A 203 -54.83 -18.45 -42.30
CA ALA A 203 -56.22 -18.84 -42.51
C ALA A 203 -56.83 -18.24 -43.79
N GLY A 204 -56.48 -16.99 -44.11
CA GLY A 204 -56.88 -16.32 -45.34
C GLY A 204 -56.34 -16.99 -46.61
N ILE A 205 -55.09 -17.47 -46.59
CA ILE A 205 -54.48 -18.21 -47.71
C ILE A 205 -55.17 -19.57 -47.88
N THR A 206 -55.48 -20.27 -46.80
CA THR A 206 -56.24 -21.52 -46.86
C THR A 206 -57.61 -21.32 -47.50
N LEU A 207 -58.32 -20.26 -47.11
CA LEU A 207 -59.61 -19.91 -47.71
C LEU A 207 -59.49 -19.60 -49.20
N LEU A 208 -58.46 -18.84 -49.60
CA LEU A 208 -58.19 -18.57 -51.02
C LEU A 208 -57.94 -19.85 -51.81
N ARG A 209 -57.23 -20.84 -51.25
CA ARG A 209 -57.03 -22.15 -51.89
C ARG A 209 -58.36 -22.85 -52.16
N VAL A 210 -59.24 -22.91 -51.15
CA VAL A 210 -60.58 -23.52 -51.28
C VAL A 210 -61.42 -22.81 -52.34
N ILE A 211 -61.38 -21.47 -52.39
CA ILE A 211 -62.12 -20.70 -53.41
C ILE A 211 -61.59 -20.98 -54.81
N VAL A 212 -60.27 -21.08 -54.98
CA VAL A 212 -59.67 -21.40 -56.29
C VAL A 212 -60.06 -22.80 -56.74
N ASP A 213 -60.04 -23.80 -55.84
CA ASP A 213 -60.48 -25.15 -56.14
C ASP A 213 -61.93 -25.19 -56.62
N ALA A 214 -62.83 -24.54 -55.87
CA ALA A 214 -64.24 -24.45 -56.25
C ALA A 214 -64.44 -23.75 -57.60
N LYS A 215 -63.66 -22.70 -57.91
CA LYS A 215 -63.70 -22.04 -59.22
C LYS A 215 -63.16 -22.91 -60.35
N ASN A 216 -62.11 -23.68 -60.11
CA ASN A 216 -61.57 -24.64 -61.08
C ASN A 216 -62.59 -25.75 -61.37
N ASP A 217 -63.22 -26.32 -60.36
CA ASP A 217 -64.29 -27.32 -60.52
C ASP A 217 -65.46 -26.76 -61.34
N THR A 218 -65.86 -25.52 -61.04
CA THR A 218 -66.91 -24.82 -61.80
C THR A 218 -66.50 -24.62 -63.27
N LEU A 219 -65.25 -24.24 -63.53
CA LEU A 219 -64.72 -24.09 -64.89
C LEU A 219 -64.69 -25.43 -65.64
N VAL A 220 -64.35 -26.53 -64.98
CA VAL A 220 -64.39 -27.88 -65.56
C VAL A 220 -65.82 -28.25 -65.94
N LEU A 221 -66.80 -27.98 -65.06
CA LEU A 221 -68.22 -28.19 -65.34
C LEU A 221 -68.72 -27.35 -66.52
N ILE A 222 -68.37 -26.06 -66.57
CA ILE A 222 -68.72 -25.17 -67.69
C ILE A 222 -68.08 -25.66 -68.99
N ARG A 223 -66.80 -26.03 -68.99
CA ARG A 223 -66.14 -26.60 -70.18
C ARG A 223 -66.81 -27.90 -70.61
N GLY A 224 -67.23 -28.75 -69.67
CA GLY A 224 -67.99 -29.96 -69.95
C GLY A 224 -69.32 -29.66 -70.64
N LYS A 225 -70.10 -28.71 -70.11
CA LYS A 225 -71.36 -28.26 -70.72
C LYS A 225 -71.15 -27.63 -72.09
N LEU A 226 -70.20 -26.71 -72.24
CA LEU A 226 -69.90 -26.08 -73.52
C LEU A 226 -69.44 -27.10 -74.56
N LYS A 227 -68.67 -28.11 -74.16
CA LYS A 227 -68.28 -29.21 -75.05
C LYS A 227 -69.50 -30.02 -75.50
N GLN A 228 -70.43 -30.30 -74.58
CA GLN A 228 -71.69 -30.95 -74.90
C GLN A 228 -72.55 -30.11 -75.84
N GLU A 229 -72.80 -28.84 -75.50
CA GLU A 229 -73.55 -27.90 -76.34
C GLU A 229 -72.91 -27.71 -77.72
N ASN A 230 -71.58 -27.76 -77.84
CA ASN A 230 -70.89 -27.66 -79.13
C ASN A 230 -71.04 -28.95 -79.96
N GLU A 231 -71.12 -30.12 -79.34
CA GLU A 231 -71.51 -31.35 -80.02
C GLU A 231 -72.98 -31.32 -80.44
N ASP A 232 -73.88 -30.85 -79.56
CA ASP A 232 -75.30 -30.67 -79.87
C ASP A 232 -75.48 -29.66 -81.02
N LEU A 233 -74.78 -28.52 -80.99
CA LEU A 233 -74.76 -27.52 -82.07
C LEU A 233 -74.13 -28.07 -83.35
N LYS A 234 -73.13 -28.97 -83.31
CA LYS A 234 -72.66 -29.65 -84.52
C LYS A 234 -73.73 -30.56 -85.11
N THR A 235 -74.51 -31.26 -84.28
CA THR A 235 -75.66 -32.04 -84.77
C THR A 235 -76.77 -31.14 -85.33
N GLU A 236 -77.01 -29.99 -84.70
CA GLU A 236 -77.95 -28.98 -85.18
C GLU A 236 -77.45 -28.28 -86.44
N LEU A 237 -76.15 -28.01 -86.59
CA LEU A 237 -75.52 -27.50 -87.82
C LEU A 237 -75.57 -28.52 -88.96
N GLN A 238 -75.51 -29.82 -88.65
CA GLN A 238 -75.75 -30.86 -89.65
C GLN A 238 -77.21 -30.84 -90.12
N LEU A 239 -78.17 -30.66 -89.19
CA LEU A 239 -79.60 -30.49 -89.50
C LEU A 239 -79.92 -29.14 -90.16
N ALA A 240 -79.14 -28.10 -89.87
CA ALA A 240 -79.25 -26.78 -90.46
C ALA A 240 -78.61 -26.76 -91.85
N ARG A 241 -77.50 -27.47 -92.11
CA ARG A 241 -76.98 -27.69 -93.47
C ARG A 241 -77.99 -28.33 -94.41
N ASP A 242 -78.88 -29.17 -93.89
CA ASP A 242 -80.02 -29.72 -94.65
C ASP A 242 -81.14 -28.69 -94.89
N ARG A 243 -81.21 -27.62 -94.10
CA ARG A 243 -82.20 -26.53 -94.20
C ARG A 243 -81.66 -25.26 -94.89
N GLU A 244 -80.35 -25.11 -95.00
CA GLU A 244 -79.62 -23.94 -95.46
C GLU A 244 -79.10 -24.09 -96.91
N THR A 245 -79.83 -24.85 -97.75
CA THR A 245 -79.90 -24.65 -99.21
C THR A 245 -81.00 -23.66 -99.62
N ARG A 246 -81.64 -22.99 -98.65
CA ARG A 246 -82.56 -21.87 -98.87
C ARG A 246 -82.09 -20.67 -98.05
N THR A 247 -82.08 -19.52 -98.73
CA THR A 247 -82.13 -18.15 -98.20
C THR A 247 -80.83 -17.50 -97.68
N SER A 248 -80.17 -16.90 -98.67
CA SER A 248 -79.35 -15.69 -98.78
C SER A 248 -79.54 -14.47 -97.84
N ILE A 249 -78.38 -13.82 -97.54
CA ILE A 249 -77.99 -12.37 -97.66
C ILE A 249 -78.13 -11.37 -96.48
N SER A 250 -77.03 -10.59 -96.28
CA SER A 250 -76.84 -9.21 -95.69
C SER A 250 -76.85 -9.01 -94.16
N ASP A 251 -76.15 -8.07 -93.51
CA ASP A 251 -75.23 -6.97 -93.88
C ASP A 251 -74.43 -6.42 -92.65
N ARG A 252 -73.56 -5.43 -92.92
CA ARG A 252 -72.47 -4.72 -92.18
C ARG A 252 -72.73 -3.88 -90.88
N LYS A 253 -71.69 -3.85 -89.98
CA LYS A 253 -70.98 -2.73 -89.19
C LYS A 253 -71.79 -1.70 -88.31
N PRO A 254 -71.16 -0.76 -87.53
CA PRO A 254 -70.06 -0.81 -86.52
C PRO A 254 -70.32 0.04 -85.22
N ASN A 255 -69.28 0.13 -84.37
CA ASN A 255 -69.04 0.87 -83.11
C ASN A 255 -69.51 2.35 -82.98
N ASN A 256 -69.71 2.79 -81.72
CA ASN A 256 -69.51 4.17 -81.24
C ASN A 256 -69.13 4.18 -79.74
N ALA A 257 -67.96 4.71 -79.36
CA ALA A 257 -67.52 4.91 -77.97
C ALA A 257 -66.82 6.27 -77.83
N THR A 258 -67.53 7.27 -77.31
CA THR A 258 -67.02 8.63 -77.08
C THR A 258 -67.67 9.30 -75.86
N ALA A 259 -67.95 8.53 -74.80
CA ALA A 259 -68.48 9.04 -73.52
C ALA A 259 -67.56 8.79 -72.31
N VAL A 260 -66.45 8.03 -72.47
CA VAL A 260 -65.60 7.56 -71.36
C VAL A 260 -64.55 8.60 -70.92
N ALA A 261 -64.16 9.54 -71.78
CA ALA A 261 -63.02 10.43 -71.51
C ALA A 261 -63.25 11.52 -70.44
N ASN A 262 -64.50 11.90 -70.16
CA ASN A 262 -64.81 12.96 -69.18
C ASN A 262 -64.93 12.45 -67.74
N ASP A 263 -65.32 11.18 -67.54
CA ASP A 263 -65.37 10.56 -66.21
C ASP A 263 -63.95 10.21 -65.72
N ASP A 264 -63.07 9.77 -66.63
CA ASP A 264 -61.68 9.45 -66.31
C ASP A 264 -60.91 10.67 -65.75
N MET A 265 -61.11 11.86 -66.33
CA MET A 265 -60.43 13.09 -65.88
C MET A 265 -60.89 13.55 -64.48
N VAL A 266 -62.17 13.38 -64.15
CA VAL A 266 -62.70 13.72 -62.81
C VAL A 266 -62.22 12.72 -61.77
N HIS A 267 -62.13 11.43 -62.14
CA HIS A 267 -61.60 10.38 -61.29
C HIS A 267 -60.11 10.63 -60.98
N GLU A 268 -59.30 10.91 -62.00
CA GLU A 268 -57.86 11.22 -61.87
C GLU A 268 -57.61 12.42 -60.94
N LYS A 269 -58.38 13.50 -61.10
CA LYS A 269 -58.30 14.68 -60.22
C LYS A 269 -58.61 14.36 -58.76
N THR A 270 -59.51 13.41 -58.52
CA THR A 270 -59.91 12.99 -57.17
C THR A 270 -58.81 12.12 -56.53
N VAL A 271 -58.22 11.21 -57.31
CA VAL A 271 -57.07 10.38 -56.90
C VAL A 271 -55.87 11.27 -56.54
N LEU A 272 -55.51 12.23 -57.39
CA LEU A 272 -54.39 13.15 -57.14
C LEU A 272 -54.58 13.98 -55.86
N ARG A 273 -55.81 14.40 -55.55
CA ARG A 273 -56.10 15.08 -54.26
C ARG A 273 -55.91 14.17 -53.06
N GLN A 274 -56.32 12.90 -53.17
CA GLN A 274 -56.16 11.91 -52.13
C GLN A 274 -54.68 11.58 -51.90
N GLU A 275 -53.91 11.43 -52.97
CA GLU A 275 -52.45 11.23 -52.91
C GLU A 275 -51.76 12.43 -52.26
N LEU A 276 -52.11 13.66 -52.64
CA LEU A 276 -51.55 14.88 -52.05
C LEU A 276 -51.87 14.98 -50.55
N GLN A 277 -53.10 14.63 -50.14
CA GLN A 277 -53.50 14.57 -48.74
C GLN A 277 -52.69 13.49 -47.98
N SER A 278 -52.45 12.33 -48.60
CA SER A 278 -51.66 11.25 -48.02
C SER A 278 -50.20 11.66 -47.81
N LEU A 279 -49.60 12.35 -48.78
CA LEU A 279 -48.25 12.90 -48.72
C LEU A 279 -48.14 13.97 -47.64
N GLN A 280 -49.14 14.84 -47.53
CA GLN A 280 -49.18 15.87 -46.49
C GLN A 280 -49.26 15.27 -45.09
N ASN A 281 -50.05 14.20 -44.91
CA ASN A 281 -50.13 13.46 -43.65
C ASN A 281 -48.80 12.75 -43.33
N LEU A 282 -48.13 12.18 -44.33
CA LEU A 282 -46.83 11.54 -44.17
C LEU A 282 -45.76 12.56 -43.74
N TYR A 283 -45.67 13.70 -44.41
CA TYR A 283 -44.77 14.79 -44.02
C TYR A 283 -45.08 15.32 -42.62
N CYS A 284 -46.36 15.50 -42.26
CA CYS A 284 -46.74 15.89 -40.90
C CYS A 284 -46.30 14.86 -39.85
N ALA A 285 -46.40 13.56 -40.15
CA ALA A 285 -45.95 12.50 -39.26
C ALA A 285 -44.41 12.51 -39.10
N GLU A 286 -43.68 12.68 -40.20
CA GLU A 286 -42.22 12.75 -40.21
C GLU A 286 -41.71 13.98 -39.44
N VAL A 287 -42.31 15.15 -39.64
CA VAL A 287 -41.97 16.36 -38.87
C VAL A 287 -42.22 16.18 -37.38
N LYS A 288 -43.34 15.53 -36.99
CA LYS A 288 -43.61 15.21 -35.58
C LYS A 288 -42.56 14.24 -35.02
N GLN A 289 -42.19 13.22 -35.79
CA GLN A 289 -41.17 12.25 -35.38
C GLN A 289 -39.79 12.90 -35.21
N LEU A 290 -39.39 13.76 -36.15
CA LEU A 290 -38.12 14.49 -36.08
C LEU A 290 -38.09 15.46 -34.90
N LYS A 291 -39.18 16.18 -34.63
CA LYS A 291 -39.30 17.04 -33.44
C LYS A 291 -39.19 16.24 -32.14
N ALA A 292 -39.79 15.04 -32.08
CA ALA A 292 -39.68 14.18 -30.91
C ALA A 292 -38.24 13.66 -30.71
N LYS A 293 -37.55 13.28 -31.79
CA LYS A 293 -36.14 12.88 -31.75
C LYS A 293 -35.22 14.02 -31.31
N LEU A 294 -35.42 15.23 -31.84
CA LEU A 294 -34.66 16.41 -31.45
C LEU A 294 -34.82 16.67 -29.95
N LYS A 295 -36.07 16.67 -29.46
CA LYS A 295 -36.37 16.88 -28.03
C LYS A 295 -35.68 15.83 -27.15
N TYR A 296 -35.72 14.55 -27.55
CA TYR A 296 -35.04 13.48 -26.81
C TYR A 296 -33.52 13.71 -26.76
N GLN A 297 -32.89 14.10 -27.87
CA GLN A 297 -31.46 14.41 -27.91
C GLN A 297 -31.09 15.64 -27.08
N GLU A 298 -31.94 16.67 -27.04
CA GLU A 298 -31.76 17.83 -26.17
C GLU A 298 -31.84 17.43 -24.68
N GLU A 299 -32.80 16.60 -24.29
CA GLU A 299 -32.93 16.08 -22.92
C GLU A 299 -31.74 15.18 -22.53
N GLU A 300 -31.28 14.32 -23.44
CA GLU A 300 -30.10 13.47 -23.26
C GLU A 300 -28.82 14.29 -23.12
N GLY A 301 -28.63 15.33 -23.95
CA GLY A 301 -27.48 16.22 -23.86
C GLY A 301 -27.43 17.02 -22.56
N VAL A 302 -28.58 17.44 -22.02
CA VAL A 302 -28.66 18.09 -20.70
C VAL A 302 -28.31 17.10 -19.58
N ALA A 303 -28.80 15.85 -19.67
CA ALA A 303 -28.47 14.82 -18.68
C ALA A 303 -26.97 14.47 -18.68
N GLU A 304 -26.36 14.34 -19.86
CA GLU A 304 -24.91 14.14 -19.99
C GLU A 304 -24.11 15.32 -19.46
N SER A 305 -24.52 16.56 -19.73
CA SER A 305 -23.85 17.75 -19.21
C SER A 305 -23.89 17.80 -17.67
N ASN A 306 -25.02 17.44 -17.06
CA ASN A 306 -25.13 17.40 -15.60
C ASN A 306 -24.21 16.32 -15.01
N ARG A 307 -24.21 15.12 -15.60
CA ARG A 307 -23.31 14.03 -15.20
C ARG A 307 -21.83 14.41 -15.33
N PHE A 308 -21.47 15.13 -16.40
CA PHE A 308 -20.12 15.66 -16.57
C PHE A 308 -19.75 16.65 -15.47
N CYS A 309 -20.65 17.56 -15.08
CA CYS A 309 -20.41 18.48 -13.96
C CYS A 309 -20.23 17.75 -12.62
N GLU A 310 -21.01 16.70 -12.36
CA GLU A 310 -20.86 15.86 -11.16
C GLU A 310 -19.49 15.17 -11.12
N ILE A 311 -19.09 14.52 -12.22
CA ILE A 311 -17.79 13.86 -12.34
C ILE A 311 -16.66 14.89 -12.17
N GLN A 312 -16.78 16.07 -12.78
CA GLN A 312 -15.78 17.12 -12.64
C GLN A 312 -15.65 17.61 -11.18
N HIS A 313 -16.77 17.72 -10.47
CA HIS A 313 -16.77 18.08 -9.05
C HIS A 313 -16.10 16.97 -8.21
N GLU A 314 -16.46 15.71 -8.44
CA GLU A 314 -15.85 14.56 -7.77
C GLU A 314 -14.33 14.49 -8.00
N CYS A 315 -13.87 14.68 -9.24
CA CYS A 315 -12.45 14.75 -9.56
C CYS A 315 -11.71 15.84 -8.77
N LYS A 316 -12.30 17.04 -8.62
CA LYS A 316 -11.71 18.12 -7.81
C LYS A 316 -11.63 17.74 -6.33
N VAL A 317 -12.68 17.13 -5.79
CA VAL A 317 -12.69 16.67 -4.38
C VAL A 317 -11.63 15.60 -4.15
N LEU A 318 -11.52 14.62 -5.05
CA LEU A 318 -10.49 13.58 -4.98
C LEU A 318 -9.08 14.17 -5.09
N GLN A 319 -8.89 15.17 -5.94
CA GLN A 319 -7.59 15.84 -6.08
C GLN A 319 -7.19 16.56 -4.78
N SER A 320 -8.08 17.33 -4.15
CA SER A 320 -7.81 17.94 -2.84
C SER A 320 -7.58 16.91 -1.74
N ARG A 321 -8.25 15.76 -1.80
CA ARG A 321 -8.03 14.64 -0.87
C ARG A 321 -6.63 14.05 -1.03
N ILE A 322 -6.15 13.88 -2.26
CA ILE A 322 -4.80 13.40 -2.57
C ILE A 322 -3.76 14.37 -2.02
N GLU A 323 -3.90 15.67 -2.30
CA GLU A 323 -2.98 16.70 -1.79
C GLU A 323 -2.90 16.68 -0.25
N SER A 324 -4.05 16.52 0.43
CA SER A 324 -4.08 16.42 1.89
C SER A 324 -3.39 15.15 2.41
N LEU A 325 -3.51 14.03 1.71
CA LEU A 325 -2.85 12.77 2.09
C LEU A 325 -1.35 12.83 1.86
N GLU A 326 -0.91 13.48 0.78
CA GLU A 326 0.50 13.73 0.49
C GLU A 326 1.14 14.60 1.58
N ALA A 327 0.48 15.69 1.97
CA ALA A 327 0.96 16.54 3.07
C ALA A 327 1.04 15.77 4.41
N ALA A 328 0.07 14.92 4.71
CA ALA A 328 0.09 14.08 5.91
C ALA A 328 1.23 13.04 5.87
N LYS A 329 1.48 12.44 4.70
CA LYS A 329 2.59 11.51 4.47
C LYS A 329 3.93 12.20 4.72
N ASP A 330 4.14 13.39 4.15
CA ASP A 330 5.40 14.13 4.31
C ASP A 330 5.68 14.45 5.79
N MET A 331 4.65 14.86 6.55
CA MET A 331 4.76 15.08 7.99
C MET A 331 5.13 13.79 8.75
N LEU A 332 4.53 12.66 8.41
CA LEU A 332 4.86 11.37 9.01
C LEU A 332 6.28 10.92 8.68
N GLU A 333 6.76 11.17 7.46
CA GLU A 333 8.15 10.88 7.08
C GLU A 333 9.17 11.70 7.88
N VAL A 334 8.87 12.98 8.14
CA VAL A 334 9.72 13.83 9.00
C VAL A 334 9.73 13.29 10.43
N ASN A 335 8.57 13.00 11.01
CA ASN A 335 8.46 12.44 12.36
C ASN A 335 9.22 11.11 12.50
N LEU A 336 9.17 10.25 11.48
CA LEU A 336 9.91 8.99 11.47
C LEU A 336 11.42 9.19 11.46
N LYS A 337 11.92 10.21 10.74
CA LYS A 337 13.35 10.57 10.73
C LYS A 337 13.78 11.06 12.12
N ASP A 338 12.97 11.91 12.75
CA ASP A 338 13.25 12.44 14.09
C ASP A 338 13.27 11.33 15.15
N GLU A 339 12.30 10.42 15.12
CA GLU A 339 12.27 9.24 16.00
C GLU A 339 13.47 8.31 15.76
N THR A 340 13.86 8.11 14.51
CA THR A 340 15.04 7.30 14.17
C THR A 340 16.33 7.95 14.70
N SER A 341 16.42 9.28 14.63
CA SER A 341 17.52 10.06 15.19
C SER A 341 17.56 9.97 16.72
N ALA A 342 16.43 10.19 17.40
CA ALA A 342 16.30 10.07 18.85
C ALA A 342 16.66 8.66 19.34
N ARG A 343 16.18 7.62 18.65
CA ARG A 343 16.53 6.23 18.93
C ARG A 343 18.04 5.99 18.78
N SER A 344 18.65 6.53 17.74
CA SER A 344 20.10 6.39 17.52
C SER A 344 20.89 7.04 18.65
N GLN A 345 20.48 8.23 19.09
CA GLN A 345 21.10 8.92 20.23
C GLN A 345 20.96 8.11 21.53
N LEU A 346 19.77 7.58 21.82
CA LEU A 346 19.54 6.72 23.00
C LEU A 346 20.40 5.45 22.96
N VAL A 347 20.52 4.81 21.80
CA VAL A 347 21.39 3.63 21.63
C VAL A 347 22.85 3.98 21.93
N SER A 348 23.35 5.12 21.45
CA SER A 348 24.69 5.61 21.77
C SER A 348 24.87 5.89 23.26
N GLN A 349 23.90 6.53 23.91
CA GLN A 349 23.93 6.80 25.36
C GLN A 349 23.97 5.50 26.17
N VAL A 350 23.10 4.53 25.85
CA VAL A 350 23.08 3.21 26.51
C VAL A 350 24.41 2.47 26.32
N PHE A 351 25.01 2.55 25.13
CA PHE A 351 26.31 1.95 24.88
C PHE A 351 27.42 2.58 25.75
N ASN A 352 27.44 3.91 25.87
CA ASN A 352 28.40 4.61 26.71
C ASN A 352 28.22 4.25 28.20
N LEU A 353 26.98 4.26 28.69
CA LEU A 353 26.66 3.88 30.07
C LEU A 353 27.08 2.44 30.37
N ARG A 354 26.89 1.49 29.44
CA ARG A 354 27.38 0.12 29.60
C ARG A 354 28.90 0.06 29.71
N LYS A 355 29.62 0.85 28.90
CA LYS A 355 31.08 0.92 28.95
C LYS A 355 31.59 1.51 30.26
N GLU A 356 30.96 2.56 30.76
CA GLU A 356 31.26 3.16 32.07
C GLU A 356 30.97 2.18 33.21
N ASN A 357 29.85 1.46 33.14
CA ASN A 357 29.48 0.47 34.16
C ASN A 357 30.51 -0.68 34.23
N GLU A 358 30.96 -1.19 33.08
CA GLU A 358 32.05 -2.18 33.05
C GLU A 358 33.38 -1.62 33.60
N LYS A 359 33.69 -0.34 33.33
CA LYS A 359 34.86 0.31 33.93
C LYS A 359 34.72 0.38 35.46
N LEU A 360 33.60 0.87 35.98
CA LEU A 360 33.34 0.95 37.41
C LEU A 360 33.36 -0.42 38.08
N LYS A 361 32.87 -1.45 37.39
CA LYS A 361 32.92 -2.84 37.86
C LYS A 361 34.35 -3.35 38.00
N THR A 362 35.24 -3.07 37.04
CA THR A 362 36.65 -3.45 37.15
C THR A 362 37.39 -2.66 38.24
N GLU A 363 37.08 -1.38 38.42
CA GLU A 363 37.58 -0.56 39.53
C GLU A 363 37.12 -1.11 40.89
N LEU A 364 35.83 -1.49 41.01
CA LEU A 364 35.27 -2.11 42.21
C LEU A 364 35.97 -3.43 42.55
N GLU A 365 36.20 -4.31 41.57
CA GLU A 365 36.92 -5.57 41.79
C GLU A 365 38.38 -5.34 42.22
N THR A 366 39.03 -4.31 41.67
CA THR A 366 40.38 -3.90 42.09
C THR A 366 40.39 -3.39 43.53
N LEU A 367 39.40 -2.58 43.92
CA LEU A 367 39.24 -2.10 45.30
C LEU A 367 38.97 -3.25 46.29
N LYS A 368 38.10 -4.20 45.93
CA LYS A 368 37.87 -5.41 46.74
C LYS A 368 39.15 -6.21 46.94
N LEU A 369 39.96 -6.35 45.89
CA LEU A 369 41.25 -7.04 45.97
C LEU A 369 42.22 -6.29 46.91
N ASN A 370 42.35 -4.97 46.76
CA ASN A 370 43.18 -4.13 47.62
C ASN A 370 42.74 -4.19 49.09
N GLN A 371 41.43 -4.18 49.36
CA GLN A 371 40.90 -4.34 50.72
C GLN A 371 41.28 -5.70 51.32
N LYS A 372 41.21 -6.79 50.54
CA LYS A 372 41.64 -8.12 50.99
C LYS A 372 43.13 -8.17 51.36
N PHE A 373 43.97 -7.39 50.68
CA PHE A 373 45.39 -7.25 51.02
C PHE A 373 45.63 -6.43 52.29
N LEU A 374 44.84 -5.38 52.51
CA LEU A 374 44.96 -4.52 53.70
C LEU A 374 44.40 -5.18 54.98
N VAL A 375 43.30 -5.92 54.89
CA VAL A 375 42.68 -6.61 56.04
C VAL A 375 43.53 -7.80 56.54
N ARG A 376 44.40 -8.35 55.68
CA ARG A 376 45.35 -9.43 56.05
C ARG A 376 46.67 -8.95 56.66
N GLN A 377 46.82 -7.65 56.94
CA GLN A 377 47.99 -7.16 57.67
C GLN A 377 47.83 -7.41 59.18
N PRO A 378 48.84 -7.93 59.90
CA PRO A 378 48.78 -8.05 61.35
C PRO A 378 48.64 -6.65 61.98
N ARG A 379 47.75 -6.48 62.96
CA ARG A 379 47.46 -5.22 63.66
C ARG A 379 48.63 -4.66 64.51
N SER A 380 49.86 -5.12 64.29
CA SER A 380 51.06 -4.67 64.98
C SER A 380 51.85 -3.76 64.05
N GLY A 381 51.87 -2.45 64.36
CA GLY A 381 52.54 -1.42 63.58
C GLY A 381 54.00 -1.77 63.26
N GLY A 382 54.37 -1.64 61.99
CA GLY A 382 55.73 -1.86 61.50
C GLY A 382 55.69 -2.08 60.00
N ARG A 383 56.55 -1.41 59.25
CA ARG A 383 56.62 -1.40 57.78
C ARG A 383 56.40 -2.77 57.13
N ILE A 384 55.82 -2.72 55.92
CA ILE A 384 55.81 -3.85 54.97
C ILE A 384 57.26 -4.39 54.87
N PRO A 385 57.49 -5.69 55.13
CA PRO A 385 58.81 -6.30 54.96
C PRO A 385 59.36 -6.00 53.57
N VAL A 386 60.65 -5.68 53.47
CA VAL A 386 61.27 -5.21 52.22
C VAL A 386 61.08 -6.25 51.11
N GLU A 387 61.15 -7.55 51.41
CA GLU A 387 60.92 -8.60 50.43
C GLU A 387 59.50 -8.57 49.87
N LYS A 388 58.50 -8.20 50.69
CA LYS A 388 57.10 -8.06 50.25
C LYS A 388 56.90 -6.79 49.42
N MET A 389 57.67 -5.73 49.70
CA MET A 389 57.67 -4.51 48.90
C MET A 389 58.32 -4.72 47.53
N ASP A 390 59.45 -5.43 47.49
CA ASP A 390 60.12 -5.79 46.24
C ASP A 390 59.23 -6.72 45.40
N LEU A 391 58.61 -7.73 46.02
CA LEU A 391 57.68 -8.60 45.30
C LEU A 391 56.46 -7.82 44.75
N MET A 392 55.94 -6.86 45.52
CA MET A 392 54.86 -5.99 45.06
C MET A 392 55.31 -5.10 43.89
N ASN A 393 56.53 -4.57 43.93
CA ASN A 393 57.12 -3.80 42.83
C ASN A 393 57.31 -4.68 41.58
N THR A 394 57.81 -5.91 41.73
CA THR A 394 57.95 -6.87 40.62
C THR A 394 56.58 -7.25 40.04
N VAL A 395 55.57 -7.50 40.88
CA VAL A 395 54.21 -7.81 40.42
C VAL A 395 53.59 -6.60 39.71
N ASN A 396 53.79 -5.38 40.21
CA ASN A 396 53.32 -4.17 39.57
C ASN A 396 54.01 -3.93 38.22
N GLN A 397 55.32 -4.19 38.13
CA GLN A 397 56.08 -4.11 36.89
C GLN A 397 55.58 -5.14 35.86
N LEU A 398 55.37 -6.39 36.28
CA LEU A 398 54.83 -7.45 35.42
C LEU A 398 53.39 -7.15 34.97
N LEU A 399 52.57 -6.55 35.83
CA LEU A 399 51.21 -6.11 35.46
C LEU A 399 51.23 -4.98 34.43
N LEU A 400 52.15 -4.03 34.57
CA LEU A 400 52.36 -2.96 33.58
C LEU A 400 52.80 -3.54 32.23
N GLU A 401 53.77 -4.45 32.24
CA GLU A 401 54.24 -5.14 31.03
C GLU A 401 53.14 -5.99 30.40
N MET A 402 52.33 -6.69 31.19
CA MET A 402 51.20 -7.48 30.72
C MET A 402 50.09 -6.61 30.11
N ASN A 403 49.81 -5.45 30.70
CA ASN A 403 48.88 -4.47 30.14
C ASN A 403 49.41 -3.85 28.84
N LYS A 404 50.71 -3.55 28.77
CA LYS A 404 51.36 -3.08 27.54
C LYS A 404 51.25 -4.13 26.43
N LEU A 405 51.59 -5.39 26.72
CA LEU A 405 51.46 -6.49 25.76
C LEU A 405 50.01 -6.72 25.30
N LYS A 406 49.02 -6.55 26.18
CA LYS A 406 47.60 -6.58 25.79
C LYS A 406 47.24 -5.45 24.83
N SER A 407 47.73 -4.24 25.07
CA SER A 407 47.53 -3.10 24.17
C SER A 407 48.15 -3.37 22.80
N ASP A 408 49.43 -3.80 22.78
CA ASP A 408 50.15 -4.10 21.54
C ASP A 408 49.47 -5.21 20.73
N LYS A 409 48.92 -6.23 21.41
CA LYS A 409 48.11 -7.28 20.78
C LYS A 409 46.86 -6.72 20.09
N VAL A 410 46.12 -5.82 20.74
CA VAL A 410 44.92 -5.21 20.15
C VAL A 410 45.29 -4.40 18.91
N THR A 411 46.36 -3.61 18.98
CA THR A 411 46.87 -2.85 17.83
C THR A 411 47.25 -3.76 16.67
N LEU A 412 47.98 -4.86 16.92
CA LEU A 412 48.32 -5.85 15.89
C LEU A 412 47.09 -6.54 15.29
N GLU A 413 46.07 -6.85 16.09
CA GLU A 413 44.81 -7.43 15.57
C GLU A 413 44.05 -6.45 14.67
N GLU A 414 44.08 -5.15 14.97
CA GLU A 414 43.50 -4.11 14.12
C GLU A 414 44.28 -3.93 12.81
N GLU A 415 45.62 -3.96 12.87
CA GLU A 415 46.50 -3.95 11.70
C GLU A 415 46.27 -5.17 10.79
N ILE A 416 46.10 -6.37 11.35
CA ILE A 416 45.76 -7.56 10.55
C ILE A 416 44.40 -7.39 9.87
N LYS A 417 43.41 -6.81 10.56
CA LYS A 417 42.09 -6.54 9.98
C LYS A 417 42.17 -5.51 8.86
N THR A 418 42.96 -4.44 9.00
CA THR A 418 43.15 -3.44 7.94
C THR A 418 43.86 -4.06 6.74
N VAL A 419 44.93 -4.82 6.95
CA VAL A 419 45.65 -5.55 5.88
C VAL A 419 44.72 -6.49 5.12
N ARG A 420 43.89 -7.29 5.81
CA ARG A 420 42.90 -8.17 5.15
C ARG A 420 41.88 -7.39 4.32
N ARG A 421 41.38 -6.25 4.83
CA ARG A 421 40.46 -5.39 4.08
C ARG A 421 41.14 -4.79 2.84
N CYS A 422 42.39 -4.35 2.96
CA CYS A 422 43.16 -3.86 1.83
C CYS A 422 43.41 -4.96 0.79
N GLN A 423 43.76 -6.18 1.20
CA GLN A 423 43.93 -7.33 0.31
C GLN A 423 42.63 -7.69 -0.43
N MET A 424 41.48 -7.71 0.26
CA MET A 424 40.17 -7.94 -0.37
C MET A 424 39.80 -6.83 -1.36
N ARG A 425 40.07 -5.57 -1.00
CA ARG A 425 39.86 -4.42 -1.90
C ARG A 425 40.75 -4.53 -3.15
N ASP A 426 42.02 -4.89 -2.98
CA ASP A 426 42.96 -5.09 -4.09
C ASP A 426 42.56 -6.28 -4.97
N GLN A 427 41.98 -7.35 -4.42
CA GLN A 427 41.44 -8.44 -5.22
C GLN A 427 40.21 -8.00 -6.02
N MET A 428 39.29 -7.24 -5.41
CA MET A 428 38.07 -6.76 -6.04
C MET A 428 38.33 -5.70 -7.12
N THR A 429 39.39 -4.91 -7.00
CA THR A 429 39.82 -3.97 -8.06
C THR A 429 40.56 -4.65 -9.20
N ARG A 430 41.16 -5.83 -8.99
CA ARG A 430 41.93 -6.57 -9.99
C ARG A 430 41.14 -7.65 -10.75
N THR A 431 39.95 -8.03 -10.28
CA THR A 431 39.10 -9.04 -10.92
C THR A 431 37.90 -8.40 -11.63
N VAL A 432 37.67 -8.81 -12.87
CA VAL A 432 36.49 -8.41 -13.64
C VAL A 432 35.31 -9.26 -13.19
N THR A 433 34.26 -8.63 -12.67
CA THR A 433 33.05 -9.31 -12.22
C THR A 433 31.96 -9.29 -13.30
N ALA A 434 30.98 -10.19 -13.23
CA ALA A 434 29.85 -10.22 -14.17
C ALA A 434 29.06 -8.91 -14.20
N ARG A 435 29.03 -8.19 -13.06
CA ARG A 435 28.42 -6.86 -12.96
C ARG A 435 29.20 -5.80 -13.73
N ASP A 436 30.54 -5.83 -13.70
CA ASP A 436 31.36 -4.90 -14.48
C ASP A 436 31.07 -5.06 -15.97
N VAL A 437 31.01 -6.31 -16.46
CA VAL A 437 30.70 -6.65 -17.87
C VAL A 437 29.30 -6.17 -18.26
N ALA A 438 28.29 -6.39 -17.41
CA ALA A 438 26.93 -5.92 -17.65
C ALA A 438 26.82 -4.39 -17.66
N MET A 439 27.57 -3.70 -16.80
CA MET A 439 27.60 -2.23 -16.73
C MET A 439 28.23 -1.61 -17.98
N ALA A 440 29.33 -2.17 -18.49
CA ALA A 440 29.92 -1.74 -19.76
C ALA A 440 29.04 -2.08 -20.97
N ALA A 441 28.42 -3.26 -21.00
CA ALA A 441 27.45 -3.61 -22.04
C ALA A 441 26.24 -2.65 -22.08
N SER A 442 25.92 -2.01 -20.95
CA SER A 442 24.88 -0.97 -20.85
C SER A 442 25.38 0.47 -21.08
N ASN A 443 26.62 0.67 -21.54
CA ASN A 443 27.28 1.97 -21.73
C ASN A 443 27.33 2.88 -20.48
N LYS A 444 27.16 2.32 -19.28
CA LYS A 444 27.17 3.07 -18.01
C LYS A 444 28.57 3.28 -17.45
N VAL A 445 29.55 2.53 -17.94
CA VAL A 445 30.97 2.62 -17.57
C VAL A 445 31.80 2.45 -18.85
N GLY A 446 32.82 3.28 -19.05
CA GLY A 446 33.65 3.21 -20.25
C GLY A 446 34.53 1.95 -20.30
N ASP A 447 34.69 1.38 -21.50
CA ASP A 447 35.43 0.13 -21.77
C ASP A 447 36.88 0.13 -21.25
N GLY A 448 37.46 1.32 -21.06
CA GLY A 448 38.82 1.51 -20.54
C GLY A 448 39.05 0.93 -19.15
N GLU A 449 38.04 0.94 -18.26
CA GLU A 449 38.18 0.38 -16.91
C GLU A 449 38.24 -1.15 -16.91
N ILE A 450 37.44 -1.80 -17.76
CA ILE A 450 37.45 -3.26 -17.93
C ILE A 450 38.73 -3.71 -18.63
N ALA A 451 39.14 -2.98 -19.67
CA ALA A 451 40.41 -3.22 -20.36
C ALA A 451 41.62 -3.06 -19.42
N GLY A 452 41.61 -2.05 -18.55
CA GLY A 452 42.64 -1.82 -17.53
C GLY A 452 42.71 -2.94 -16.48
N LYS A 453 41.55 -3.42 -16.00
CA LYS A 453 41.46 -4.58 -15.09
C LYS A 453 42.02 -5.85 -15.75
N LEU A 454 41.59 -6.18 -16.97
CA LEU A 454 42.07 -7.34 -17.75
C LEU A 454 43.58 -7.25 -18.06
N ALA A 455 44.07 -6.06 -18.43
CA ALA A 455 45.48 -5.82 -18.67
C ALA A 455 46.31 -6.06 -17.41
N SER A 456 45.84 -5.58 -16.25
CA SER A 456 46.49 -5.81 -14.95
C SER A 456 46.46 -7.28 -14.53
N THR A 457 45.37 -8.00 -14.82
CA THR A 457 45.29 -9.46 -14.58
C THR A 457 46.31 -10.21 -15.46
N ARG A 458 46.44 -9.86 -16.74
CA ARG A 458 47.43 -10.46 -17.65
C ARG A 458 48.87 -10.12 -17.24
N LEU A 459 49.13 -8.89 -16.81
CA LEU A 459 50.44 -8.46 -16.32
C LEU A 459 50.85 -9.22 -15.05
N ASN A 460 49.91 -9.45 -14.12
CA ASN A 460 50.15 -10.28 -12.94
C ASN A 460 50.36 -11.77 -13.27
N GLN A 461 49.64 -12.31 -14.26
CA GLN A 461 49.86 -13.68 -14.75
C GLN A 461 51.25 -13.85 -15.38
N LEU A 462 51.74 -12.80 -16.07
CA LEU A 462 53.10 -12.76 -16.62
C LEU A 462 54.17 -12.60 -15.52
N ALA A 463 53.92 -11.76 -14.51
CA ALA A 463 54.82 -11.57 -13.37
C ALA A 463 55.00 -12.84 -12.50
N LEU A 464 54.01 -13.74 -12.51
CA LEU A 464 54.06 -15.03 -11.83
C LEU A 464 54.66 -16.16 -12.69
N GLY A 465 55.13 -15.87 -13.91
CA GLY A 465 55.92 -16.82 -14.72
C GLY A 465 55.17 -18.07 -15.19
N ILE A 466 53.85 -17.98 -15.43
CA ILE A 466 53.06 -19.12 -15.89
C ILE A 466 53.05 -19.15 -17.43
N THR A 467 53.97 -19.91 -18.05
CA THR A 467 54.02 -20.15 -19.50
C THR A 467 53.29 -21.44 -19.90
N TYR A 468 52.13 -21.25 -20.54
CA TYR A 468 51.37 -22.04 -21.54
C TYR A 468 51.08 -23.55 -21.42
N GLY A 469 49.79 -23.88 -21.62
CA GLY A 469 49.26 -25.08 -22.31
C GLY A 469 47.76 -24.93 -22.62
N PRO A 470 47.25 -25.22 -23.84
CA PRO A 470 45.90 -24.88 -24.27
C PRO A 470 44.83 -25.91 -23.86
N CYS A 471 43.56 -25.48 -23.84
CA CYS A 471 42.34 -26.25 -23.55
C CYS A 471 42.04 -26.58 -22.07
N SER A 472 41.21 -25.74 -21.47
CA SER A 472 39.95 -26.22 -20.89
C SER A 472 38.97 -25.06 -20.79
N ALA A 473 38.08 -24.97 -21.77
CA ALA A 473 36.83 -24.25 -21.67
C ALA A 473 35.94 -24.97 -20.64
N SER A 474 36.21 -24.79 -19.35
CA SER A 474 35.42 -25.38 -18.26
C SER A 474 35.65 -24.62 -16.96
N GLN A 475 35.37 -23.33 -16.94
CA GLN A 475 35.06 -22.59 -15.70
C GLN A 475 34.23 -21.33 -16.00
N LEU A 476 33.25 -21.50 -16.89
CA LEU A 476 32.03 -20.69 -16.96
C LEU A 476 30.87 -21.64 -16.64
N ALA A 477 30.86 -22.17 -15.42
CA ALA A 477 29.73 -22.92 -14.92
C ALA A 477 28.73 -21.92 -14.32
N LEU A 478 27.77 -21.53 -15.15
CA LEU A 478 26.44 -21.13 -14.71
C LEU A 478 25.94 -22.21 -13.75
N THR A 479 25.73 -21.85 -12.50
CA THR A 479 24.99 -22.69 -11.56
C THR A 479 23.52 -22.28 -11.67
N ASP A 480 22.84 -22.89 -12.64
CA ASP A 480 21.38 -22.99 -12.64
C ASP A 480 20.95 -24.02 -11.60
N GLY A 481 19.85 -23.70 -10.92
CA GLY A 481 19.26 -24.48 -9.84
C GLY A 481 18.54 -25.75 -10.30
N ASP A 482 18.42 -26.67 -9.36
CA ASP A 482 17.72 -27.96 -9.47
C ASP A 482 16.23 -27.81 -9.89
N PRO A 483 15.71 -28.71 -10.75
CA PRO A 483 14.29 -28.80 -11.06
C PRO A 483 13.64 -29.96 -10.28
N ASN A 484 12.91 -29.65 -9.21
CA ASN A 484 11.67 -30.36 -8.84
C ASN A 484 11.12 -29.82 -7.52
N GLN A 485 10.07 -29.02 -7.58
CA GLN A 485 8.85 -29.17 -6.77
C GLN A 485 7.84 -28.07 -7.11
N ASN A 486 6.68 -28.52 -7.60
CA ASN A 486 5.33 -27.97 -7.45
C ASN A 486 5.11 -26.44 -7.36
N ALA A 487 4.36 -25.93 -8.34
CA ALA A 487 3.14 -25.10 -8.20
C ALA A 487 3.03 -24.15 -9.41
N THR A 488 2.12 -24.40 -10.35
CA THR A 488 0.77 -23.80 -10.37
C THR A 488 0.79 -22.31 -10.76
N LEU A 489 0.41 -22.06 -12.03
CA LEU A 489 -0.41 -20.96 -12.54
C LEU A 489 -0.04 -19.50 -12.16
N MET A 490 0.28 -18.69 -13.18
CA MET A 490 -0.65 -17.68 -13.75
C MET A 490 0.12 -16.80 -14.74
N ASN A 491 -0.37 -16.81 -15.98
CA ASN A 491 -0.02 -15.86 -17.02
C ASN A 491 -0.69 -14.51 -16.69
N VAL A 492 0.08 -13.44 -16.55
CA VAL A 492 -0.42 -12.07 -16.65
C VAL A 492 0.52 -11.29 -17.56
N GLN A 493 0.05 -11.07 -18.78
CA GLN A 493 0.53 -10.02 -19.66
C GLN A 493 0.27 -8.67 -19.01
N SER A 494 1.31 -7.86 -18.89
CA SER A 494 1.18 -6.41 -18.72
C SER A 494 2.02 -5.75 -19.80
N ASP A 495 1.33 -5.33 -20.85
CA ASP A 495 1.82 -4.32 -21.79
C ASP A 495 2.11 -3.03 -21.01
N SER A 496 3.27 -2.43 -21.26
CA SER A 496 3.52 -1.04 -20.87
C SER A 496 4.11 -0.31 -22.07
N ASN A 497 3.23 0.38 -22.79
CA ASN A 497 3.57 1.42 -23.73
C ASN A 497 4.29 2.55 -22.98
N ALA A 498 5.58 2.74 -23.25
CA ALA A 498 6.29 3.97 -22.93
C ALA A 498 6.24 4.86 -24.18
N MET A 499 5.40 5.89 -24.12
CA MET A 499 5.30 6.92 -25.13
C MET A 499 6.47 7.90 -24.94
N GLU A 500 7.35 7.94 -25.94
CA GLU A 500 8.34 8.99 -26.14
C GLU A 500 7.65 10.35 -26.24
N ALA A 501 8.14 11.33 -25.48
CA ALA A 501 8.00 12.74 -25.83
C ALA A 501 9.37 13.39 -25.65
N SER A 502 9.98 13.70 -26.80
CA SER A 502 11.28 14.31 -26.97
C SER A 502 11.32 15.77 -26.49
N GLU A 503 12.54 16.17 -26.15
CA GLU A 503 13.00 17.53 -25.87
C GLU A 503 12.57 18.56 -26.91
N GLU A 504 12.30 19.80 -26.46
CA GLU A 504 12.85 20.96 -27.15
C GLU A 504 13.15 22.12 -26.19
N THR A 505 14.37 22.59 -26.29
CA THR A 505 15.08 23.69 -25.63
C THR A 505 14.50 25.08 -25.93
N ARG A 506 14.57 26.04 -24.98
CA ARG A 506 15.32 27.31 -25.17
C ARG A 506 15.24 28.31 -23.99
N GLU A 507 16.44 28.72 -23.57
CA GLU A 507 16.95 30.09 -23.38
C GLU A 507 16.08 31.20 -22.76
N ASP A 508 16.62 31.72 -21.64
CA ASP A 508 16.84 33.13 -21.29
C ASP A 508 15.76 34.20 -21.58
N ALA A 509 15.29 34.85 -20.51
CA ALA A 509 15.33 36.31 -20.42
C ALA A 509 15.09 36.83 -18.99
N LYS A 510 16.08 37.57 -18.49
CA LYS A 510 15.93 38.65 -17.50
C LYS A 510 14.75 39.57 -17.86
N CYS A 511 13.93 39.95 -16.87
CA CYS A 511 13.60 41.36 -16.60
C CYS A 511 12.77 41.54 -15.31
N LYS A 512 13.31 42.41 -14.43
CA LYS A 512 12.70 43.16 -13.32
C LYS A 512 12.15 42.42 -12.12
#